data_AF-A0A9P6YBR2-F1
#
_entry.id   AF-A0A9P6YBR2-F1
#
_cell.length_a   1.000
_cell.length_b   1.000
_cell.length_c   1.000
_cell.angle_alpha   90.00
_cell.angle_beta   90.00
_cell.angle_gamma   90.00
#
_symmetry.space_group_name_H-M   'P 1'
#
loop_
_entity.id
_entity.type
_entity.pdbx_description
1 polymer ?
#
loop_
_entity_poly.entity_id
_entity_poly.type
_entity_poly.pdbx_seq_one_letter_code
_entity_poly.pdbx_strand_id
1 'polypeptide(L)'
;MCWPACATTTRSTPWPRSPRKRAARRRRGQRAGRGARHPVAGRAIVSGGGMISQSALYQGRVTHRRHVPHPHGFSYRMAQLYLDLDEIDQVFQHRWLWSANRRNLAEWRRSDYLDGASGLPLVQHAPDAALERVHEGKLTREQVVQKFAHAPAQLFDVEERGFLREGYFADLVLVEDVPFTVKREDVLSKCGWSPFEGTTFRSRIASTWVNGQQVWDGSKLVGEPAGQRMTYDR
;
A
#
# COMPACT_ATOMS: atom_id res chain seq x y z
N MET A 1 -16.65 19.84 16.57
CA MET A 1 -17.38 20.03 15.29
C MET A 1 -16.81 19.06 14.27
N CYS A 2 -17.46 17.91 14.11
CA CYS A 2 -17.00 16.83 13.23
C CYS A 2 -17.72 16.97 11.87
N TRP A 3 -16.96 16.99 10.78
CA TRP A 3 -17.47 17.09 9.41
C TRP A 3 -17.58 15.70 8.79
N PRO A 4 -18.75 15.24 8.32
CA PRO A 4 -18.81 14.13 7.38
C PRO A 4 -18.77 14.69 5.96
N ALA A 5 -17.61 14.61 5.30
CA ALA A 5 -17.49 14.87 3.87
C ALA A 5 -17.88 13.60 3.10
N CYS A 6 -18.91 13.66 2.26
CA CYS A 6 -19.27 12.55 1.37
C CYS A 6 -18.67 12.84 -0.01
N ALA A 7 -17.65 12.07 -0.42
CA ALA A 7 -16.99 12.21 -1.71
C ALA A 7 -17.44 11.09 -2.66
N THR A 8 -17.97 11.45 -3.84
CA THR A 8 -18.14 10.51 -4.95
C THR A 8 -17.02 10.76 -5.95
N THR A 9 -16.06 9.83 -6.00
CA THR A 9 -14.87 9.96 -6.85
C THR A 9 -14.93 8.94 -7.97
N THR A 10 -14.67 9.37 -9.21
CA THR A 10 -14.57 8.49 -10.37
C THR A 10 -13.17 8.62 -10.95
N ARG A 11 -12.48 7.49 -11.16
CA ARG A 11 -11.16 7.46 -11.78
C ARG A 11 -11.27 7.96 -13.23
N SER A 12 -10.64 9.08 -13.56
CA SER A 12 -10.43 9.47 -14.95
C SER A 12 -9.17 8.80 -15.50
N THR A 13 -9.27 8.22 -16.70
CA THR A 13 -8.17 7.60 -17.45
C THR A 13 -7.01 8.58 -17.72
N PRO A 14 -5.80 8.07 -18.03
CA PRO A 14 -4.61 8.91 -18.23
C PRO A 14 -4.82 9.98 -19.29
N TRP A 15 -4.11 11.09 -19.14
CA TRP A 15 -4.08 12.20 -20.08
C TRP A 15 -3.96 11.69 -21.53
N PRO A 16 -4.87 12.08 -22.45
CA PRO A 16 -4.67 11.79 -23.85
C PRO A 16 -3.41 12.53 -24.32
N ARG A 17 -2.47 11.81 -24.94
CA ARG A 17 -1.37 12.44 -25.69
C ARG A 17 -1.99 13.41 -26.69
N SER A 18 -1.53 14.67 -26.69
CA SER A 18 -2.06 15.68 -27.59
C SER A 18 -1.91 15.22 -29.04
N PRO A 19 -2.98 15.18 -29.85
CA PRO A 19 -2.82 14.96 -31.28
C PRO A 19 -2.23 16.23 -31.87
N ARG A 20 -1.07 16.11 -32.54
CA ARG A 20 -0.58 17.14 -33.45
C ARG A 20 -1.71 17.48 -34.45
N LYS A 21 -2.04 18.77 -34.53
CA LYS A 21 -3.10 19.30 -35.40
C LYS A 21 -2.88 18.85 -36.85
N ARG A 22 -3.83 18.12 -37.42
CA ARG A 22 -4.15 18.17 -38.85
C ARG A 22 -5.64 18.48 -38.99
N ALA A 23 -5.91 19.54 -39.73
CA ALA A 23 -7.24 20.03 -40.03
C ALA A 23 -8.00 19.05 -40.92
N ALA A 24 -9.26 18.78 -40.59
CA ALA A 24 -10.23 18.24 -41.53
C ALA A 24 -11.65 18.70 -41.17
N ARG A 25 -12.39 18.99 -42.23
CA ARG A 25 -13.65 19.76 -42.31
C ARG A 25 -14.83 19.18 -41.52
N ARG A 26 -15.70 20.09 -41.10
CA ARG A 26 -17.08 19.89 -40.61
C ARG A 26 -17.95 19.07 -41.57
N ARG A 27 -18.81 18.20 -41.02
CA ARG A 27 -20.22 18.03 -41.44
C ARG A 27 -21.14 17.80 -40.24
N ARG A 28 -22.34 18.39 -40.33
CA ARG A 28 -23.45 18.41 -39.36
C ARG A 28 -24.30 17.14 -39.41
N GLY A 29 -24.96 16.85 -38.28
CA GLY A 29 -26.16 15.99 -38.12
C GLY A 29 -26.00 15.08 -36.91
N GLN A 30 -26.96 14.78 -36.02
CA GLN A 30 -28.37 15.12 -35.78
C GLN A 30 -28.66 14.60 -34.34
N ARG A 31 -29.66 15.15 -33.65
CA ARG A 31 -30.06 14.80 -32.27
C ARG A 31 -31.06 13.63 -32.25
N ALA A 32 -30.91 12.72 -31.29
CA ALA A 32 -31.93 11.96 -30.53
C ALA A 32 -31.15 11.05 -29.56
N GLY A 33 -31.54 10.62 -28.36
CA GLY A 33 -32.72 10.70 -27.52
C GLY A 33 -32.36 9.87 -26.26
N ARG A 34 -32.83 10.28 -25.08
CA ARG A 34 -32.41 9.78 -23.77
C ARG A 34 -32.91 8.34 -23.49
N GLY A 35 -32.06 7.53 -22.85
CA GLY A 35 -32.41 6.26 -22.22
C GLY A 35 -31.26 5.73 -21.36
N ALA A 36 -31.15 6.20 -20.12
CA ALA A 36 -30.11 5.77 -19.18
C ALA A 36 -30.51 4.41 -18.56
N ARG A 37 -29.90 3.34 -19.06
CA ARG A 37 -29.79 2.04 -18.37
C ARG A 37 -28.56 2.09 -17.46
N HIS A 38 -28.70 1.59 -16.23
CA HIS A 38 -27.61 1.40 -15.27
C HIS A 38 -26.49 0.53 -15.86
N PRO A 39 -25.22 0.94 -15.84
CA PRO A 39 -24.13 0.02 -16.12
C PRO A 39 -23.66 -0.65 -14.82
N VAL A 40 -23.93 -1.94 -14.74
CA VAL A 40 -23.22 -2.92 -13.94
C VAL A 40 -21.71 -2.77 -14.21
N ALA A 41 -20.89 -2.88 -13.15
CA ALA A 41 -19.44 -2.80 -13.24
C ALA A 41 -18.87 -3.87 -14.21
N GLY A 42 -18.61 -3.44 -15.45
CA GLY A 42 -17.99 -4.26 -16.48
C GLY A 42 -16.49 -4.37 -16.26
N ARG A 43 -16.04 -5.61 -16.07
CA ARG A 43 -14.63 -6.02 -16.06
C ARG A 43 -13.98 -5.66 -17.40
N ALA A 44 -12.80 -5.06 -17.33
CA ALA A 44 -12.07 -4.52 -18.47
C ALA A 44 -11.58 -5.61 -19.44
N ILE A 45 -11.69 -5.35 -20.74
CA ILE A 45 -10.81 -5.93 -21.76
C ILE A 45 -10.11 -4.76 -22.46
N VAL A 46 -8.81 -4.60 -22.20
CA VAL A 46 -7.93 -3.74 -23.01
C VAL A 46 -6.74 -4.60 -23.43
N SER A 47 -6.69 -4.88 -24.73
CA SER A 47 -5.53 -5.41 -25.43
C SER A 47 -4.46 -4.33 -25.58
N GLY A 48 -3.20 -4.63 -25.23
CA GLY A 48 -2.03 -3.82 -25.58
C GLY A 48 -1.12 -3.51 -24.40
N GLY A 49 0.07 -4.12 -24.38
CA GLY A 49 1.05 -4.03 -23.31
C GLY A 49 1.65 -2.62 -23.12
N GLY A 50 1.15 -1.92 -22.11
CA GLY A 50 1.78 -0.75 -21.50
C GLY A 50 1.46 -0.75 -20.00
N MET A 51 2.48 -0.60 -19.16
CA MET A 51 2.34 -0.59 -17.70
C MET A 51 1.20 0.35 -17.26
N ILE A 52 0.27 -0.18 -16.48
CA ILE A 52 -0.82 0.57 -15.90
C ILE A 52 -0.24 1.43 -14.77
N SER A 53 -0.08 2.73 -15.00
CA SER A 53 0.29 3.67 -13.93
C SER A 53 -0.86 3.82 -12.93
N GLN A 54 -0.55 3.68 -11.65
CA GLN A 54 -1.48 3.84 -10.53
C GLN A 54 -1.64 5.32 -10.14
N SER A 55 -0.66 6.16 -10.49
CA SER A 55 -0.77 7.61 -10.38
C SER A 55 -1.86 8.16 -11.30
N ALA A 56 -2.77 8.97 -10.76
CA ALA A 56 -3.89 9.52 -11.53
C ALA A 56 -4.39 10.85 -10.95
N LEU A 57 -5.00 11.66 -11.82
CA LEU A 57 -5.82 12.78 -11.37
C LEU A 57 -7.22 12.24 -11.06
N TYR A 58 -7.62 12.33 -9.80
CA TYR A 58 -8.96 11.98 -9.36
C TYR A 58 -9.85 13.21 -9.47
N GLN A 59 -10.91 13.11 -10.27
CA GLN A 59 -11.91 14.17 -10.37
C GLN A 59 -13.18 13.74 -9.66
N GLY A 60 -13.76 14.65 -8.88
CA GLY A 60 -14.96 14.39 -8.11
C GLY A 60 -15.76 15.64 -7.85
N ARG A 61 -16.97 15.46 -7.30
CA ARG A 61 -17.73 16.56 -6.70
C ARG A 61 -17.71 16.37 -5.20
N VAL A 62 -17.22 17.39 -4.49
CA VAL A 62 -17.36 17.46 -3.04
C VAL A 62 -18.62 18.23 -2.73
N THR A 63 -19.46 17.65 -1.88
CA THR A 63 -20.64 18.32 -1.35
C THR A 63 -20.43 18.55 0.13
N HIS A 64 -20.52 19.81 0.53
CA HIS A 64 -20.54 20.21 1.92
C HIS A 64 -21.98 20.56 2.28
N ARG A 65 -22.46 19.99 3.39
CA ARG A 65 -23.81 20.27 3.88
C ARG A 65 -23.73 20.56 5.37
N ARG A 66 -24.11 21.79 5.74
CA ARG A 66 -24.34 22.23 7.11
C ARG A 66 -25.84 22.22 7.35
N HIS A 67 -26.27 21.58 8.44
CA HIS A 67 -27.69 21.44 8.76
C HIS A 67 -28.17 22.47 9.80
N VAL A 68 -27.26 23.06 10.59
CA VAL A 68 -27.55 23.97 11.72
C VAL A 68 -26.43 25.03 11.81
N PRO A 69 -26.68 26.29 12.23
CA PRO A 69 -27.97 26.88 12.63
C PRO A 69 -28.94 27.15 11.48
N HIS A 70 -28.42 27.30 10.25
CA HIS A 70 -29.24 27.42 9.05
C HIS A 70 -28.78 26.35 8.04
N PRO A 71 -29.71 25.68 7.33
CA PRO A 71 -29.36 24.70 6.31
C PRO A 71 -28.61 25.41 5.18
N HIS A 72 -27.37 25.00 4.95
CA HIS A 72 -26.53 25.52 3.89
C HIS A 72 -25.75 24.38 3.25
N GLY A 73 -25.93 24.19 1.95
CA GLY A 73 -25.23 23.16 1.19
C GLY A 73 -24.58 23.77 -0.04
N PHE A 74 -23.34 23.39 -0.31
CA PHE A 74 -22.67 23.77 -1.55
C PHE A 74 -21.90 22.59 -2.11
N SER A 75 -21.91 22.47 -3.43
CA SER A 75 -21.19 21.42 -4.15
C SER A 75 -20.28 22.05 -5.19
N TYR A 76 -19.01 21.67 -5.17
CA TYR A 76 -18.04 22.10 -6.16
C TYR A 76 -17.29 20.91 -6.73
N ARG A 77 -16.75 21.10 -7.93
CA ARG A 77 -15.86 20.13 -8.55
C ARG A 77 -14.48 20.29 -7.94
N MET A 78 -13.87 19.18 -7.54
CA MET A 78 -12.47 19.14 -7.17
C MET A 78 -11.71 18.18 -8.08
N ALA A 79 -10.43 18.44 -8.27
CA ALA A 79 -9.48 17.48 -8.81
C ALA A 79 -8.36 17.32 -7.79
N GLN A 80 -8.03 16.09 -7.44
CA GLN A 80 -6.95 15.74 -6.54
C GLN A 80 -5.93 14.90 -7.31
N LEU A 81 -4.66 15.29 -7.22
CA LEU A 81 -3.57 14.51 -7.76
C LEU A 81 -3.22 13.41 -6.76
N TYR A 82 -3.27 12.15 -7.19
CA TYR A 82 -2.76 11.02 -6.44
C TYR A 82 -1.52 10.52 -7.16
N LEU A 83 -0.38 10.59 -6.48
CA LEU A 83 0.89 10.10 -6.98
C LEU A 83 1.27 8.86 -6.20
N ASP A 84 1.50 7.76 -6.92
CA ASP A 84 2.16 6.60 -6.36
C ASP A 84 3.65 6.94 -6.17
N LEU A 85 4.16 6.75 -4.95
CA LEU A 85 5.54 7.08 -4.60
C LEU A 85 6.55 6.22 -5.38
N ASP A 86 6.14 5.01 -5.79
CA ASP A 86 6.98 4.10 -6.58
C ASP A 86 7.12 4.56 -8.05
N GLU A 87 6.24 5.46 -8.51
CA GLU A 87 6.20 5.95 -9.89
C GLU A 87 6.77 7.37 -10.04
N ILE A 88 7.13 8.05 -8.95
CA ILE A 88 7.53 9.46 -8.92
C ILE A 88 8.58 9.79 -9.99
N ASP A 89 9.65 8.99 -10.06
CA ASP A 89 10.73 9.24 -11.02
C ASP A 89 10.22 9.08 -12.46
N GLN A 90 9.42 8.05 -12.74
CA GLN A 90 8.85 7.81 -14.07
C GLN A 90 7.84 8.88 -14.48
N VAL A 91 7.01 9.35 -13.54
CA VAL A 91 6.01 10.41 -13.76
C VAL A 91 6.68 11.74 -14.11
N PHE A 92 7.80 12.06 -13.47
CA PHE A 92 8.50 13.34 -13.66
C PHE A 92 9.60 13.33 -14.72
N GLN A 93 10.06 12.15 -15.19
CA GLN A 93 11.12 12.01 -16.21
C GLN A 93 10.86 12.80 -17.50
N HIS A 94 9.60 12.96 -17.91
CA HIS A 94 9.21 13.63 -19.16
C HIS A 94 8.43 14.93 -18.94
N ARG A 95 8.70 15.63 -17.83
CA ARG A 95 8.04 16.89 -17.48
C ARG A 95 9.10 17.97 -17.29
N TRP A 96 8.88 19.11 -17.95
CA TRP A 96 9.82 20.22 -17.94
C TRP A 96 9.60 21.17 -16.76
N LEU A 97 8.39 21.21 -16.19
CA LEU A 97 8.06 22.03 -15.00
C LEU A 97 8.32 21.32 -13.67
N TRP A 98 8.42 19.98 -13.70
CA TRP A 98 8.47 19.14 -12.51
C TRP A 98 9.70 18.24 -12.48
N SER A 99 10.11 17.89 -11.28
CA SER A 99 11.28 17.05 -11.03
C SER A 99 11.16 16.29 -9.73
N ALA A 100 11.77 15.11 -9.69
CA ALA A 100 12.17 14.47 -8.44
C ALA A 100 13.67 14.76 -8.21
N ASN A 101 14.01 15.32 -7.04
CA ASN A 101 15.39 15.50 -6.56
C ASN A 101 16.35 16.30 -7.47
N ARG A 102 15.83 17.12 -8.39
CA ARG A 102 16.59 18.12 -9.16
C ARG A 102 15.87 19.46 -9.08
N ARG A 103 16.62 20.57 -9.07
CA ARG A 103 16.01 21.90 -9.04
C ARG A 103 15.15 22.14 -10.29
N ASN A 104 13.87 22.45 -10.09
CA ASN A 104 12.93 22.85 -11.13
C ASN A 104 11.84 23.76 -10.52
N LEU A 105 10.91 24.28 -11.34
CA LEU A 105 9.83 25.17 -10.88
C LEU A 105 8.96 24.56 -9.78
N ALA A 106 8.67 23.26 -9.88
CA ALA A 106 8.19 22.49 -8.75
C ALA A 106 9.06 21.24 -8.62
N GLU A 107 9.69 21.08 -7.45
CA GLU A 107 10.55 19.97 -7.13
C GLU A 107 9.90 19.14 -6.04
N TRP A 108 9.91 17.83 -6.24
CA TRP A 108 9.59 16.87 -5.20
C TRP A 108 10.90 16.44 -4.53
N ARG A 109 10.97 16.49 -3.19
CA ARG A 109 12.10 15.97 -2.40
C ARG A 109 11.62 15.04 -1.29
N ARG A 110 12.34 13.91 -1.09
CA ARG A 110 12.05 12.97 0.01
C ARG A 110 12.23 13.65 1.37
N SER A 111 13.22 14.52 1.47
CA SER A 111 13.58 15.26 2.68
C SER A 111 12.46 16.13 3.24
N ASP A 112 11.56 16.63 2.37
CA ASP A 112 10.53 17.59 2.79
C ASP A 112 9.41 16.93 3.60
N TYR A 113 9.26 15.60 3.50
CA TYR A 113 8.20 14.85 4.18
C TYR A 113 8.63 14.23 5.51
N LEU A 114 9.93 14.05 5.75
CA LEU A 114 10.52 13.52 6.97
C LEU A 114 11.98 13.99 6.98
N ASP A 115 12.38 14.76 7.99
CA ASP A 115 13.67 15.47 8.10
C ASP A 115 14.85 14.48 8.36
N GLY A 116 15.09 13.59 7.40
CA GLY A 116 16.08 12.50 7.51
C GLY A 116 15.55 11.28 8.28
N ALA A 117 15.33 10.18 7.57
CA ALA A 117 15.29 8.81 8.07
C ALA A 117 14.46 8.52 9.35
N SER A 118 13.20 8.97 9.44
CA SER A 118 12.33 8.60 10.56
C SER A 118 11.69 7.20 10.43
N GLY A 119 12.12 6.38 9.46
CA GLY A 119 11.63 5.03 9.25
C GLY A 119 12.77 4.02 9.11
N LEU A 120 12.77 3.00 9.96
CA LEU A 120 13.66 1.84 9.84
C LEU A 120 12.88 0.66 9.24
N PRO A 121 13.37 0.03 8.16
CA PRO A 121 12.75 -1.18 7.62
C PRO A 121 13.04 -2.36 8.55
N LEU A 122 12.10 -2.61 9.48
CA LEU A 122 12.27 -3.63 10.52
C LEU A 122 11.42 -4.88 10.32
N VAL A 123 10.35 -4.83 9.50
CA VAL A 123 9.36 -5.92 9.44
C VAL A 123 9.97 -7.30 9.14
N GLN A 124 11.00 -7.36 8.30
CA GLN A 124 11.66 -8.60 7.90
C GLN A 124 12.49 -9.23 9.04
N HIS A 125 13.17 -8.41 9.85
CA HIS A 125 14.15 -8.88 10.85
C HIS A 125 13.75 -8.61 12.31
N ALA A 126 12.58 -7.99 12.53
CA ALA A 126 12.08 -7.73 13.88
C ALA A 126 11.88 -9.01 14.71
N PRO A 127 11.36 -10.14 14.15
CA PRO A 127 11.29 -11.40 14.88
C PRO A 127 12.68 -11.95 15.24
N ASP A 128 13.64 -11.92 14.31
CA ASP A 128 15.01 -12.39 14.55
C ASP A 128 15.68 -11.58 15.68
N ALA A 129 15.54 -10.25 15.64
CA ALA A 129 16.06 -9.36 16.67
C ALA A 129 15.40 -9.59 18.05
N ALA A 130 14.11 -9.94 18.09
CA ALA A 130 13.42 -10.29 19.32
C ALA A 130 13.90 -11.63 19.89
N LEU A 131 14.14 -12.63 19.04
CA LEU A 131 14.72 -13.92 19.42
C LEU A 131 16.16 -13.77 19.92
N GLU A 132 16.93 -12.84 19.35
CA GLU A 132 18.25 -12.52 19.86
C GLU A 132 18.19 -12.05 21.33
N ARG A 133 17.17 -11.25 21.70
CA ARG A 133 16.94 -10.86 23.10
C ARG A 133 16.54 -12.02 24.00
N VAL A 134 15.91 -13.06 23.45
CA VAL A 134 15.65 -14.31 24.19
C VAL A 134 16.96 -14.99 24.52
N HIS A 135 17.84 -15.11 23.53
CA HIS A 135 19.14 -15.73 23.73
C HIS A 135 20.11 -14.90 24.59
N GLU A 136 19.89 -13.59 24.73
CA GLU A 136 20.56 -12.71 25.70
C GLU A 136 19.97 -12.82 27.12
N GLY A 137 18.90 -13.59 27.32
CA GLY A 137 18.19 -13.71 28.60
C GLY A 137 17.38 -12.46 28.99
N LYS A 138 17.15 -11.52 28.06
CA LYS A 138 16.38 -10.28 28.29
C LYS A 138 14.88 -10.44 28.04
N LEU A 139 14.50 -11.45 27.26
CA LEU A 139 13.11 -11.83 27.00
C LEU A 139 12.95 -13.34 27.14
N THR A 140 11.73 -13.81 27.34
CA THR A 140 11.36 -15.23 27.16
C THR A 140 10.69 -15.44 25.81
N ARG A 141 10.63 -16.70 25.33
CA ARG A 141 9.95 -17.03 24.06
C ARG A 141 8.46 -16.65 24.13
N GLU A 142 7.84 -16.90 25.28
CA GLU A 142 6.44 -16.57 25.56
C GLU A 142 6.20 -15.06 25.50
N GLN A 143 7.14 -14.25 26.00
CA GLN A 143 7.05 -12.79 25.88
C GLN A 143 7.16 -12.31 24.43
N VAL A 144 7.98 -12.97 23.60
CA VAL A 144 8.03 -12.67 22.15
C VAL A 144 6.69 -13.00 21.50
N VAL A 145 6.16 -14.21 21.71
CA VAL A 145 4.83 -14.60 21.18
C VAL A 145 3.74 -13.64 21.66
N GLN A 146 3.74 -13.28 22.93
CA GLN A 146 2.77 -12.33 23.48
C GLN A 146 2.86 -10.96 22.78
N LYS A 147 4.07 -10.43 22.57
CA LYS A 147 4.26 -9.09 22.00
C LYS A 147 4.02 -9.04 20.50
N PHE A 148 4.33 -10.11 19.76
CA PHE A 148 4.22 -10.14 18.30
C PHE A 148 2.88 -10.68 17.79
N ALA A 149 2.18 -11.52 18.56
CA ALA A 149 0.94 -12.16 18.11
C ALA A 149 -0.25 -11.88 19.04
N HIS A 150 -0.19 -12.29 20.31
CA HIS A 150 -1.35 -12.25 21.20
C HIS A 150 -1.81 -10.82 21.53
N ALA A 151 -0.90 -9.96 22.00
CA ALA A 151 -1.25 -8.61 22.45
C ALA A 151 -1.80 -7.73 21.32
N PRO A 152 -1.24 -7.74 20.09
CA PRO A 152 -1.88 -7.04 18.97
C PRO A 152 -3.27 -7.59 18.64
N ALA A 153 -3.45 -8.91 18.60
CA ALA A 153 -4.75 -9.51 18.31
C ALA A 153 -5.81 -9.13 19.35
N GLN A 154 -5.44 -9.12 20.63
CA GLN A 154 -6.32 -8.70 21.72
C GLN A 154 -6.59 -7.18 21.72
N LEU A 155 -5.58 -6.34 21.48
CA LEU A 155 -5.72 -4.88 21.54
C LEU A 155 -6.62 -4.32 20.44
N PHE A 156 -6.63 -4.99 19.29
CA PHE A 156 -7.42 -4.59 18.12
C PHE A 156 -8.68 -5.43 17.92
N ASP A 157 -8.99 -6.36 18.84
CA ASP A 157 -10.13 -7.28 18.74
C ASP A 157 -10.14 -8.06 17.41
N VAL A 158 -8.97 -8.55 16.98
CA VAL A 158 -8.82 -9.29 15.73
C VAL A 158 -9.47 -10.66 15.86
N GLU A 159 -10.39 -10.95 14.97
CA GLU A 159 -11.14 -12.20 14.96
C GLU A 159 -10.26 -13.38 14.51
N GLU A 160 -10.36 -14.51 15.23
CA GLU A 160 -9.79 -15.82 14.86
C GLU A 160 -8.28 -15.82 14.48
N ARG A 161 -7.50 -14.87 15.00
CA ARG A 161 -6.06 -14.74 14.73
C ARG A 161 -5.23 -14.47 15.98
N GLY A 162 -3.91 -14.62 15.82
CA GLY A 162 -2.93 -14.30 16.86
C GLY A 162 -2.74 -15.39 17.92
N PHE A 163 -3.51 -16.48 17.90
CA PHE A 163 -3.37 -17.62 18.80
C PHE A 163 -3.34 -18.94 18.03
N LEU A 164 -2.61 -19.93 18.56
CA LEU A 164 -2.65 -21.30 18.04
C LEU A 164 -3.81 -22.05 18.71
N ARG A 165 -4.98 -22.07 18.05
CA ARG A 165 -6.21 -22.68 18.55
C ARG A 165 -6.98 -23.33 17.41
N GLU A 166 -7.78 -24.35 17.72
CA GLU A 166 -8.71 -24.91 16.76
C GLU A 166 -9.73 -23.86 16.31
N GLY A 167 -10.07 -23.86 15.03
CA GLY A 167 -10.95 -22.87 14.40
C GLY A 167 -10.26 -21.57 13.98
N TYR A 168 -9.03 -21.30 14.39
CA TYR A 168 -8.30 -20.08 14.01
C TYR A 168 -7.61 -20.23 12.65
N PHE A 169 -7.29 -19.10 12.02
CA PHE A 169 -6.47 -19.09 10.81
C PHE A 169 -5.07 -19.68 11.10
N ALA A 170 -4.59 -20.53 10.19
CA ALA A 170 -3.25 -21.10 10.25
C ALA A 170 -2.17 -20.11 9.78
N ASP A 171 -2.04 -19.00 10.52
CA ASP A 171 -0.94 -18.04 10.40
C ASP A 171 0.19 -18.47 11.33
N LEU A 172 1.21 -19.11 10.76
CA LEU A 172 2.25 -19.79 11.53
C LEU A 172 3.64 -19.35 11.08
N VAL A 173 4.57 -19.33 12.02
CA VAL A 173 5.99 -19.09 11.75
C VAL A 173 6.78 -20.20 12.41
N LEU A 174 7.60 -20.89 11.63
CA LEU A 174 8.57 -21.87 12.12
C LEU A 174 9.92 -21.17 12.29
N VAL A 175 10.46 -21.26 13.49
CA VAL A 175 11.76 -20.69 13.88
C VAL A 175 12.72 -21.84 14.15
N GLU A 176 13.96 -21.71 13.68
CA GLU A 176 15.04 -22.63 14.02
C GLU A 176 16.25 -21.88 14.56
N ASP A 177 16.99 -22.51 15.46
CA ASP A 177 18.20 -21.97 16.09
C ASP A 177 19.43 -22.23 15.19
N VAL A 178 19.35 -21.75 13.94
CA VAL A 178 20.43 -21.81 12.94
C VAL A 178 20.92 -20.38 12.66
N PRO A 179 22.22 -20.09 12.92
CA PRO A 179 22.74 -18.76 12.71
C PRO A 179 22.73 -18.33 11.24
N PHE A 180 22.45 -17.05 11.00
CA PHE A 180 22.58 -16.44 9.68
C PHE A 180 23.03 -14.98 9.78
N THR A 181 23.74 -14.51 8.76
CA THR A 181 24.18 -13.11 8.65
C THR A 181 23.27 -12.37 7.68
N VAL A 182 22.75 -11.21 8.09
CA VAL A 182 21.91 -10.36 7.24
C VAL A 182 22.78 -9.74 6.16
N LYS A 183 22.45 -10.01 4.90
CA LYS A 183 23.09 -9.39 3.73
C LYS A 183 22.10 -8.51 2.99
N ARG A 184 22.61 -7.49 2.31
CA ARG A 184 21.79 -6.51 1.61
C ARG A 184 20.99 -7.15 0.47
N GLU A 185 21.59 -8.11 -0.23
CA GLU A 185 21.00 -8.88 -1.31
C GLU A 185 19.80 -9.74 -0.89
N ASP A 186 19.71 -10.09 0.40
CA ASP A 186 18.63 -10.91 0.96
C ASP A 186 17.46 -10.05 1.48
N VAL A 187 17.58 -8.72 1.44
CA VAL A 187 16.53 -7.80 1.89
C VAL A 187 15.40 -7.75 0.85
N LEU A 188 14.22 -8.21 1.26
CA LEU A 188 13.02 -8.28 0.40
C LEU A 188 12.26 -6.95 0.35
N SER A 189 12.51 -6.05 1.30
CA SER A 189 11.86 -4.73 1.33
C SER A 189 12.24 -3.90 0.10
N LYS A 190 11.26 -3.18 -0.46
CA LYS A 190 11.46 -2.28 -1.61
C LYS A 190 12.52 -1.19 -1.37
N CYS A 191 12.79 -0.82 -0.12
CA CYS A 191 13.84 0.15 0.18
C CYS A 191 15.26 -0.39 -0.04
N GLY A 192 15.44 -1.72 -0.12
CA GLY A 192 16.70 -2.36 -0.50
C GLY A 192 17.84 -2.17 0.50
N TRP A 193 17.52 -1.97 1.78
CA TRP A 193 18.48 -1.88 2.88
C TRP A 193 17.86 -2.34 4.20
N SER A 194 18.69 -2.74 5.15
CA SER A 194 18.31 -3.14 6.52
C SER A 194 19.27 -2.52 7.54
N PRO A 195 18.78 -2.04 8.71
CA PRO A 195 19.66 -1.58 9.79
C PRO A 195 20.51 -2.70 10.40
N PHE A 196 20.20 -3.95 10.08
CA PHE A 196 20.92 -5.12 10.58
C PHE A 196 21.93 -5.70 9.59
N GLU A 197 22.21 -5.04 8.45
CA GLU A 197 23.23 -5.49 7.49
C GLU A 197 24.57 -5.81 8.20
N GLY A 198 25.12 -7.01 7.97
CA GLY A 198 26.34 -7.51 8.62
C GLY A 198 26.15 -8.10 10.03
N THR A 199 24.96 -7.98 10.62
CA THR A 199 24.64 -8.61 11.91
C THR A 199 24.37 -10.09 11.71
N THR A 200 24.88 -10.92 12.63
CA THR A 200 24.59 -12.36 12.66
C THR A 200 23.61 -12.67 13.80
N PHE A 201 22.43 -13.17 13.44
CA PHE A 201 21.44 -13.64 14.41
C PHE A 201 21.62 -15.13 14.68
N ARG A 202 21.27 -15.59 15.89
CA ARG A 202 21.39 -16.99 16.29
C ARG A 202 20.23 -17.89 15.86
N SER A 203 19.07 -17.29 15.55
CA SER A 203 17.90 -17.99 15.00
C SER A 203 17.49 -17.38 13.68
N ARG A 204 16.82 -18.17 12.84
CA ARG A 204 16.23 -17.72 11.58
C ARG A 204 14.79 -18.19 11.45
N ILE A 205 14.05 -17.51 10.57
CA ILE A 205 12.71 -17.95 10.14
C ILE A 205 12.85 -19.04 9.07
N ALA A 206 12.55 -20.28 9.46
CA ALA A 206 12.63 -21.45 8.59
C ALA A 206 11.46 -21.54 7.61
N SER A 207 10.25 -21.12 8.02
CA SER A 207 9.07 -21.13 7.16
C SER A 207 7.96 -20.25 7.73
N THR A 208 7.11 -19.74 6.85
CA THR A 208 5.93 -18.94 7.22
C THR A 208 4.71 -19.41 6.45
N TRP A 209 3.59 -19.55 7.15
CA TRP A 209 2.28 -19.85 6.59
C TRP A 209 1.34 -18.68 6.86
N VAL A 210 0.53 -18.34 5.85
CA VAL A 210 -0.54 -17.35 5.94
C VAL A 210 -1.82 -18.01 5.47
N ASN A 211 -2.85 -18.05 6.32
CA ASN A 211 -4.10 -18.75 6.05
C ASN A 211 -3.90 -20.22 5.62
N GLY A 212 -2.90 -20.91 6.22
CA GLY A 212 -2.56 -22.30 5.92
C GLY A 212 -1.74 -22.53 4.66
N GLN A 213 -1.43 -21.49 3.88
CA GLN A 213 -0.58 -21.59 2.70
C GLN A 213 0.84 -21.16 3.04
N GLN A 214 1.82 -21.99 2.69
CA GLN A 214 3.23 -21.64 2.88
C GLN A 214 3.61 -20.51 1.92
N VAL A 215 4.11 -19.40 2.47
CA VAL A 215 4.53 -18.20 1.72
C VAL A 215 6.03 -17.96 1.78
N TRP A 216 6.73 -18.63 2.69
CA TRP A 216 8.19 -18.57 2.86
C TRP A 216 8.72 -19.97 3.17
N ASP A 217 9.78 -20.38 2.46
CA ASP A 217 10.41 -21.71 2.59
C ASP A 217 11.74 -21.70 3.36
N GLY A 218 12.12 -20.56 3.94
CA GLY A 218 13.41 -20.39 4.62
C GLY A 218 14.49 -19.74 3.76
N SER A 219 14.24 -19.61 2.46
CA SER A 219 15.19 -19.03 1.50
C SER A 219 14.56 -18.01 0.54
N LYS A 220 13.30 -18.24 0.13
CA LYS A 220 12.59 -17.38 -0.81
C LYS A 220 11.08 -17.37 -0.53
N LEU A 221 10.43 -16.37 -1.11
CA LEU A 221 8.98 -16.34 -1.20
C LEU A 221 8.50 -17.46 -2.11
N VAL A 222 7.47 -18.17 -1.67
CA VAL A 222 6.85 -19.29 -2.39
C VAL A 222 5.34 -19.10 -2.47
N GLY A 223 4.72 -19.70 -3.48
CA GLY A 223 3.28 -19.60 -3.69
C GLY A 223 2.82 -18.21 -4.13
N GLU A 224 1.50 -18.02 -4.11
CA GLU A 224 0.85 -16.75 -4.40
C GLU A 224 0.55 -15.98 -3.10
N PRO A 225 0.39 -14.65 -3.15
CA PRO A 225 0.00 -13.86 -1.98
C PRO A 225 -1.30 -14.39 -1.34
N ALA A 226 -1.18 -14.98 -0.16
CA ALA A 226 -2.31 -15.63 0.55
C ALA A 226 -3.01 -14.70 1.55
N GLY A 227 -2.71 -13.39 1.55
CA GLY A 227 -3.26 -12.43 2.50
C GLY A 227 -4.77 -12.23 2.37
N GLN A 228 -5.45 -12.05 3.50
CA GLN A 228 -6.88 -11.73 3.56
C GLN A 228 -7.10 -10.46 4.41
N ARG A 229 -8.21 -9.76 4.14
CA ARG A 229 -8.61 -8.61 4.96
C ARG A 229 -8.92 -9.11 6.37
N MET A 230 -8.30 -8.50 7.38
CA MET A 230 -8.62 -8.77 8.78
C MET A 230 -10.04 -8.33 9.11
N THR A 231 -10.73 -9.17 9.88
CA THR A 231 -12.01 -8.87 10.54
C THR A 231 -11.77 -8.58 12.02
N TYR A 232 -12.68 -7.80 12.61
CA TYR A 232 -12.54 -7.28 13.98
C TYR A 232 -13.89 -7.38 14.68
N ASP A 233 -13.91 -7.81 15.93
CA ASP A 233 -15.11 -8.00 16.76
C ASP A 233 -15.36 -6.76 17.64
N ARG A 234 -15.72 -5.64 17.00
CA ARG A 234 -15.86 -4.32 17.65
C ARG A 234 -17.16 -3.60 17.35
#